data_AF-A0A8S3IC27-F1
#
_entry.id   AF-A0A8S3IC27-F1
#
_cell.length_a   1.000
_cell.length_b   1.000
_cell.length_c   1.000
_cell.angle_alpha   90.00
_cell.angle_beta   90.00
_cell.angle_gamma   90.00
#
_symmetry.space_group_name_H-M   'P 1'
#
loop_
_entity.id
_entity.type
_entity.pdbx_description
1 polymer ?
#
loop_
_entity_poly.entity_id
_entity_poly.type
_entity_poly.pdbx_seq_one_letter_code
_entity_poly.pdbx_strand_id
1 'polypeptide(L)'
;MTTIASVIIGIGVGLGLRGLKCETEQYINGCRLTKEDIAYIEFPGAIFINILKLLILPLIVSSIISSLAQLDAQSSGKMGLRALIYYFGTTIIAAIVGIILVLTIQPGKRGGAKEAFKADSKSAEGRTIDTILDLIRNLFPDNIVQAAFQTLGTKLTVNKTIGIDANNATYNRTIYDAKLEKRDGINVLGLLLFCILFGIIISRL
;
A
#
# COMPACT_ATOMS: atom_id res chain seq x y z
N MET A 1 11.63 -5.80 25.94
CA MET A 1 12.75 -4.85 26.22
C MET A 1 13.73 -4.78 25.05
N THR A 2 14.11 -5.91 24.45
CA THR A 2 15.02 -5.99 23.28
C THR A 2 14.53 -5.21 22.05
N THR A 3 13.24 -5.25 21.73
CA THR A 3 12.65 -4.51 20.59
C THR A 3 12.71 -3.00 20.76
N ILE A 4 12.48 -2.51 21.97
CA ILE A 4 12.56 -1.08 22.28
C ILE A 4 14.02 -0.61 22.18
N ALA A 5 14.94 -1.40 22.75
CA ALA A 5 16.38 -1.13 22.65
C ALA A 5 16.86 -1.11 21.20
N SER A 6 16.44 -2.05 20.35
CA SER A 6 16.84 -2.07 18.93
C SER A 6 16.30 -0.87 18.15
N VAL A 7 15.10 -0.37 18.46
CA VAL A 7 14.55 0.84 17.83
C VAL A 7 15.37 2.07 18.24
N ILE A 8 15.71 2.22 19.52
CA ILE A 8 16.52 3.35 20.02
C ILE A 8 17.91 3.32 19.37
N ILE A 9 18.54 2.15 19.30
CA ILE A 9 19.83 1.97 18.63
C ILE A 9 19.71 2.29 17.14
N GLY A 10 18.67 1.81 16.46
CA GLY A 10 18.43 2.09 15.05
C GLY A 10 18.25 3.58 14.76
N ILE A 11 17.51 4.30 15.60
CA ILE A 11 17.37 5.75 15.51
C ILE A 11 18.71 6.45 15.76
N GLY A 12 19.45 6.06 16.80
CA GLY A 12 20.75 6.64 17.13
C GLY A 12 21.78 6.44 16.00
N VAL A 13 21.87 5.23 15.46
CA VAL A 13 22.73 4.91 14.31
C VAL A 13 22.26 5.65 13.06
N GLY A 14 20.96 5.71 12.78
CA GLY A 14 20.41 6.42 11.63
C GLY A 14 20.67 7.93 11.67
N LEU A 15 20.49 8.56 12.84
CA LEU A 15 20.81 9.98 13.05
C LEU A 15 22.32 10.24 13.03
N GLY A 16 23.13 9.33 13.57
CA GLY A 16 24.59 9.41 13.51
C GLY A 16 25.11 9.32 12.08
N LEU A 17 24.67 8.32 11.30
CA LEU A 17 25.02 8.17 9.88
C LEU A 17 24.48 9.32 9.02
N ARG A 18 23.33 9.91 9.38
CA ARG A 18 22.82 11.12 8.72
C ARG A 18 23.65 12.36 9.06
N GLY A 19 24.10 12.51 10.30
CA GLY A 19 25.00 13.59 10.71
C GLY A 19 26.39 13.51 10.07
N LEU A 20 26.84 12.30 9.69
CA LEU A 20 28.06 12.09 8.92
C LEU A 20 27.91 12.46 7.42
N LYS A 21 26.68 12.65 6.91
CA LYS A 21 26.45 13.31 5.61
C LYS A 21 26.59 14.82 5.82
N CYS A 22 27.82 15.28 6.04
CA CYS A 22 28.13 16.70 6.11
C CYS A 22 27.87 17.38 4.77
N GLU A 23 27.25 18.54 4.90
CA GLU A 23 26.93 19.57 3.92
C GLU A 23 28.12 19.91 3.00
N THR A 24 27.80 20.10 1.71
CA THR A 24 28.51 20.98 0.76
C THR A 24 29.81 20.46 0.15
N GLU A 25 30.00 20.77 -1.14
CA GLU A 25 31.28 20.73 -1.83
C GLU A 25 32.40 21.35 -0.99
N GLN A 26 33.12 20.56 -0.20
CA GLN A 26 34.56 20.81 0.00
C GLN A 26 35.28 19.57 0.49
N TYR A 27 36.29 19.23 -0.30
CA TYR A 27 37.14 18.06 -0.21
C TYR A 27 38.18 18.23 0.90
N ILE A 28 37.88 17.85 2.14
CA ILE A 28 38.91 17.60 3.18
C ILE A 28 38.43 16.46 4.11
N ASN A 29 38.99 15.26 3.92
CA ASN A 29 39.02 14.10 4.84
C ASN A 29 37.67 13.59 5.41
N GLY A 30 37.09 12.53 4.81
CA GLY A 30 36.23 11.58 5.55
C GLY A 30 34.84 11.31 4.97
N CYS A 31 34.62 10.03 4.60
CA CYS A 31 33.36 9.31 4.39
C CYS A 31 32.25 9.94 3.53
N ARG A 32 32.35 9.73 2.21
CA ARG A 32 31.20 9.77 1.29
C ARG A 32 30.53 8.39 1.31
N LEU A 33 29.43 8.23 2.06
CA LEU A 33 28.57 7.03 1.94
C LEU A 33 28.03 6.95 0.52
N THR A 34 28.55 6.00 -0.25
CA THR A 34 28.10 5.75 -1.62
C THR A 34 26.75 5.02 -1.57
N LYS A 35 25.98 5.06 -2.67
CA LYS A 35 24.70 4.33 -2.76
C LYS A 35 24.87 2.82 -2.46
N GLU A 36 26.03 2.27 -2.77
CA GLU A 36 26.43 0.89 -2.50
C GLU A 36 26.56 0.61 -0.99
N ASP A 37 27.21 1.50 -0.22
CA ASP A 37 27.34 1.37 1.24
C ASP A 37 25.97 1.40 1.94
N ILE A 38 25.08 2.26 1.46
CA ILE A 38 23.70 2.35 1.97
C ILE A 38 22.95 1.04 1.69
N ALA A 39 23.14 0.45 0.51
CA ALA A 39 22.51 -0.83 0.16
C ALA A 39 22.98 -1.98 1.07
N TYR A 40 24.27 -2.00 1.45
CA TYR A 40 24.79 -3.00 2.40
C TYR A 40 24.22 -2.81 3.82
N ILE A 41 24.04 -1.58 4.28
CA ILE A 41 23.45 -1.29 5.60
C ILE A 41 21.95 -1.65 5.61
N GLU A 42 21.24 -1.45 4.50
CA GLU A 42 19.81 -1.78 4.37
C GLU A 42 19.55 -3.28 4.21
N PHE A 43 20.51 -4.04 3.70
CA PHE A 43 20.40 -5.47 3.38
C PHE A 43 19.73 -6.36 4.46
N PRO A 44 20.12 -6.32 5.75
CA PRO A 44 19.44 -7.12 6.77
C PRO A 44 17.96 -6.75 6.95
N GLY A 45 17.62 -5.46 6.80
CA GLY A 45 16.23 -4.99 6.80
C GLY A 45 15.46 -5.51 5.59
N ALA A 46 16.07 -5.49 4.40
CA ALA A 46 15.46 -6.01 3.18
C ALA A 46 15.16 -7.52 3.28
N ILE A 47 16.09 -8.32 3.79
CA ILE A 47 15.87 -9.76 4.02
C ILE A 47 14.72 -9.97 5.01
N PHE A 48 14.71 -9.23 6.12
CA PHE A 48 13.65 -9.34 7.13
C PHE A 48 12.26 -9.07 6.52
N ILE A 49 12.11 -8.00 5.74
CA ILE A 49 10.85 -7.69 5.05
C ILE A 49 10.48 -8.79 4.05
N ASN A 50 11.44 -9.38 3.33
CA ASN A 50 11.17 -10.47 2.40
C ASN A 50 10.69 -11.74 3.11
N ILE A 51 11.28 -12.09 4.26
CA ILE A 51 10.84 -13.21 5.10
C ILE A 51 9.41 -12.97 5.61
N LEU A 52 9.11 -11.77 6.10
CA LEU A 52 7.75 -11.43 6.53
C LEU A 52 6.74 -11.57 5.39
N LYS A 53 7.06 -11.04 4.19
CA LYS A 53 6.20 -11.16 3.01
C LYS A 53 5.94 -12.61 2.60
N LEU A 54 6.95 -13.48 2.70
CA LEU A 54 6.82 -14.91 2.41
C LEU A 54 5.85 -15.61 3.38
N LEU A 55 5.89 -15.24 4.67
CA LEU A 55 5.06 -15.87 5.70
C LEU A 55 3.59 -15.46 5.64
N ILE A 56 3.28 -14.26 5.14
CA ILE A 56 1.92 -13.70 5.13
C ILE A 56 0.92 -14.62 4.41
N LEU A 57 1.27 -15.09 3.20
CA LEU A 57 0.36 -15.89 2.36
C LEU A 57 -0.04 -17.23 2.99
N PRO A 58 0.89 -18.13 3.37
CA PRO A 58 0.51 -19.41 3.97
C PRO A 58 -0.17 -19.23 5.33
N LEU A 59 0.21 -18.21 6.10
CA LEU A 59 -0.36 -17.96 7.42
C LEU A 59 -1.81 -17.48 7.33
N ILE A 60 -2.13 -16.55 6.42
CA ILE A 60 -3.49 -16.05 6.23
C ILE A 60 -4.43 -17.17 5.78
N VAL A 61 -4.02 -17.95 4.77
CA VAL A 61 -4.85 -19.02 4.21
C VAL A 61 -5.16 -20.09 5.25
N SER A 62 -4.12 -20.62 5.91
CA SER A 62 -4.27 -21.68 6.91
C SER A 62 -5.06 -21.21 8.13
N SER A 63 -4.79 -20.01 8.62
CA SER A 63 -5.41 -19.47 9.84
C SER A 63 -6.90 -19.20 9.65
N ILE A 64 -7.30 -18.62 8.51
CA ILE A 64 -8.71 -18.28 8.26
C ILE A 64 -9.55 -19.52 7.98
N ILE A 65 -9.05 -20.43 7.14
CA ILE A 65 -9.77 -21.68 6.84
C ILE A 65 -9.95 -22.48 8.13
N SER A 66 -8.89 -22.66 8.92
CA SER A 66 -8.96 -23.39 10.20
C SER A 66 -9.90 -22.72 11.21
N SER A 67 -9.85 -21.39 11.33
CA SER A 67 -10.70 -20.66 12.27
C SER A 67 -12.19 -20.75 11.92
N LEU A 68 -12.53 -20.70 10.63
CA LEU A 68 -13.92 -20.72 10.18
C LEU A 68 -14.48 -22.15 10.03
N ALA A 69 -13.63 -23.13 9.73
CA ALA A 69 -14.05 -24.53 9.65
C ALA A 69 -14.51 -25.09 11.01
N GLN A 70 -13.95 -24.59 12.11
CA GLN A 70 -14.30 -25.02 13.47
C GLN A 70 -15.60 -24.40 14.00
N LEU A 71 -16.14 -23.37 13.33
CA LEU A 71 -17.20 -22.53 13.87
C LEU A 71 -18.47 -22.65 13.03
N ASP A 72 -19.61 -22.99 13.66
CA ASP A 72 -20.90 -23.10 12.98
C ASP A 72 -21.19 -21.87 12.10
N ALA A 73 -21.55 -22.07 10.83
CA ALA A 73 -21.74 -20.96 9.90
C ALA A 73 -22.74 -19.88 10.39
N GLN A 74 -23.76 -20.25 11.19
CA GLN A 74 -24.70 -19.29 11.78
C GLN A 74 -24.03 -18.42 12.87
N SER A 75 -23.13 -19.01 13.65
CA SER A 75 -22.33 -18.31 14.66
C SER A 75 -21.25 -17.45 14.01
N SER A 76 -20.56 -17.97 12.98
CA SER A 76 -19.57 -17.26 12.17
C SER A 76 -20.13 -15.99 11.53
N GLY A 77 -21.35 -16.05 10.96
CA GLY A 77 -22.02 -14.88 10.39
C GLY A 77 -22.36 -13.79 11.42
N LYS A 78 -22.85 -14.17 12.61
CA LYS A 78 -23.16 -13.21 13.69
C LYS A 78 -21.89 -12.58 14.27
N MET A 79 -20.83 -13.36 14.44
CA MET A 79 -19.53 -12.88 14.90
C MET A 79 -18.92 -11.92 13.88
N GLY A 80 -18.95 -12.29 12.59
CA GLY A 80 -18.49 -11.44 11.49
C GLY A 80 -19.24 -10.12 11.38
N LEU A 81 -20.57 -10.13 11.52
CA LEU A 81 -21.37 -8.90 11.49
C LEU A 81 -21.03 -7.95 12.66
N ARG A 82 -20.86 -8.49 13.87
CA ARG A 82 -20.42 -7.69 15.04
C ARG A 82 -19.04 -7.08 14.81
N ALA A 83 -18.11 -7.85 14.25
CA ALA A 83 -16.78 -7.36 13.90
C ALA A 83 -16.84 -6.26 12.82
N LEU A 84 -17.68 -6.43 11.79
CA LEU A 84 -17.87 -5.43 10.73
C LEU A 84 -18.38 -4.10 11.29
N ILE A 85 -19.42 -4.13 12.13
CA ILE A 85 -19.97 -2.94 12.78
C ILE A 85 -18.90 -2.28 13.68
N TYR A 86 -18.14 -3.08 14.44
CA TYR A 86 -17.05 -2.59 15.27
C TYR A 86 -15.97 -1.88 14.44
N TYR A 87 -15.53 -2.47 13.32
CA TYR A 87 -14.51 -1.87 12.47
C TYR A 87 -15.00 -0.58 11.80
N PHE A 88 -16.22 -0.55 11.26
CA PHE A 88 -16.76 0.68 10.69
C PHE A 88 -16.93 1.77 11.75
N GLY A 89 -17.48 1.43 12.92
CA GLY A 89 -17.69 2.40 14.00
C GLY A 89 -16.38 3.03 14.48
N THR A 90 -15.37 2.20 14.75
CA THR A 90 -14.04 2.68 15.19
C THR A 90 -13.32 3.47 14.09
N THR A 91 -13.44 3.08 12.82
CA THR A 91 -12.85 3.81 11.69
C THR A 91 -13.48 5.20 11.52
N ILE A 92 -14.80 5.32 11.66
CA ILE A 92 -15.49 6.62 11.59
C ILE A 92 -15.04 7.52 12.74
N ILE A 93 -15.00 6.98 13.97
CA ILE A 93 -14.53 7.75 15.14
C ILE A 93 -13.08 8.20 14.94
N ALA A 94 -12.19 7.30 14.49
CA ALA A 94 -10.79 7.63 14.22
C ALA A 94 -10.64 8.70 13.13
N ALA A 95 -11.44 8.64 12.05
CA ALA A 95 -11.44 9.64 11.00
C ALA A 95 -11.89 11.02 11.51
N ILE A 96 -12.94 11.07 12.33
CA ILE A 96 -13.42 12.33 12.95
C ILE A 96 -12.32 12.92 13.83
N VAL A 97 -11.70 12.12 14.70
CA VAL A 97 -10.60 12.57 15.56
C VAL A 97 -9.41 13.06 14.72
N GLY A 98 -9.05 12.34 13.66
CA GLY A 98 -7.98 12.73 12.74
C GLY A 98 -8.26 14.08 12.05
N ILE A 99 -9.49 14.30 11.58
CA ILE A 99 -9.92 15.55 10.97
C ILE A 99 -9.89 16.70 11.98
N ILE A 100 -10.38 16.49 13.20
CA ILE A 100 -10.32 17.51 14.26
C ILE A 100 -8.86 17.87 14.55
N LEU A 101 -8.00 16.86 14.76
CA LEU A 101 -6.60 17.07 15.12
C LEU A 101 -5.82 17.82 14.02
N VAL A 102 -6.00 17.45 12.75
CA VAL A 102 -5.31 18.12 11.63
C VAL A 102 -5.80 19.56 11.45
N LEU A 103 -7.10 19.83 11.68
CA LEU A 103 -7.66 21.17 11.59
C LEU A 103 -7.26 22.07 12.78
N THR A 104 -7.01 21.50 13.96
CA THR A 104 -6.55 22.24 15.15
C THR A 104 -5.05 22.51 15.11
N ILE A 105 -4.22 21.49 14.86
CA ILE A 105 -2.75 21.61 14.88
C ILE A 105 -2.25 22.27 13.58
N GLN A 106 -2.95 22.07 12.47
CA GLN A 106 -2.61 22.60 11.13
C GLN A 106 -1.14 22.36 10.76
N PRO A 107 -0.68 21.09 10.78
CA PRO A 107 0.69 20.77 10.42
C PRO A 107 0.98 21.26 8.99
N GLY A 108 2.09 21.97 8.80
CA GLY A 108 2.50 22.50 7.50
C GLY A 108 2.30 24.01 7.27
N LYS A 109 1.62 24.73 8.18
CA LYS A 109 1.56 26.21 8.11
C LYS A 109 2.88 26.90 8.51
N ARG A 110 3.67 26.27 9.39
CA ARG A 110 4.98 26.77 9.86
C ARG A 110 6.10 25.93 9.23
N GLY A 111 6.63 26.40 8.10
CA GLY A 111 7.89 25.92 7.51
C GLY A 111 7.74 25.23 6.16
N GLY A 112 8.12 25.93 5.07
CA GLY A 112 8.67 25.41 3.81
C GLY A 112 7.99 24.29 3.02
N ALA A 113 6.89 23.70 3.50
CA ALA A 113 6.31 22.45 2.98
C ALA A 113 5.72 22.55 1.56
N LYS A 114 5.67 23.76 0.98
CA LYS A 114 5.21 23.98 -0.39
C LYS A 114 6.15 23.38 -1.44
N GLU A 115 7.45 23.26 -1.12
CA GLU A 115 8.46 22.72 -2.05
C GLU A 115 8.46 21.18 -2.07
N ALA A 116 8.21 20.53 -0.92
CA ALA A 116 8.20 19.06 -0.81
C ALA A 116 7.01 18.39 -1.54
N PHE A 117 5.90 19.12 -1.74
CA PHE A 117 4.68 18.57 -2.33
C PHE A 117 4.70 18.51 -3.87
N LYS A 118 5.65 19.20 -4.53
CA LYS A 118 5.77 19.21 -6.00
C LYS A 118 6.58 18.04 -6.57
N ALA A 119 7.41 17.37 -5.76
CA ALA A 119 8.30 16.32 -6.25
C ALA A 119 7.61 14.95 -6.44
N ASP A 120 6.47 14.72 -5.77
CA ASP A 120 5.78 13.41 -5.74
C ASP A 120 4.45 13.41 -6.51
N SER A 121 4.15 14.49 -7.25
CA SER A 121 2.90 14.62 -8.03
C SER A 121 2.86 13.75 -9.30
N LYS A 122 3.81 12.82 -9.47
CA LYS A 122 3.76 11.78 -10.52
C LYS A 122 3.03 10.50 -10.08
N SER A 123 2.32 10.56 -8.95
CA SER A 123 1.63 9.40 -8.39
C SER A 123 0.17 9.36 -8.83
N ALA A 124 -0.11 8.40 -9.71
CA ALA A 124 -1.42 7.80 -9.99
C ALA A 124 -2.61 8.79 -10.09
N GLU A 125 -2.64 9.55 -11.17
CA GLU A 125 -3.88 10.16 -11.66
C GLU A 125 -4.80 9.03 -12.16
N GLY A 126 -5.47 8.34 -11.22
CA GLY A 126 -6.53 7.35 -11.48
C GLY A 126 -7.85 7.95 -11.08
N ARG A 127 -8.93 7.73 -11.85
CA ARG A 127 -10.25 8.24 -11.43
C ARG A 127 -10.68 7.47 -10.19
N THR A 128 -11.32 8.14 -9.23
CA THR A 128 -11.84 7.49 -8.01
C THR A 128 -12.71 6.27 -8.32
N ILE A 129 -13.45 6.35 -9.43
CA ILE A 129 -14.26 5.23 -9.93
C ILE A 129 -13.40 4.04 -10.32
N ASP A 130 -12.27 4.24 -11.00
CA ASP A 130 -11.37 3.15 -11.40
C ASP A 130 -10.82 2.43 -10.15
N THR A 131 -10.44 3.18 -9.11
CA THR A 131 -9.97 2.61 -7.84
C THR A 131 -11.05 1.76 -7.14
N ILE A 132 -12.31 2.22 -7.13
CA ILE A 132 -13.42 1.46 -6.55
C ILE A 132 -13.70 0.21 -7.39
N LEU A 133 -13.67 0.32 -8.71
CA LEU A 133 -13.83 -0.82 -9.61
C LEU A 133 -12.70 -1.83 -9.42
N ASP A 134 -11.46 -1.37 -9.25
CA ASP A 134 -10.31 -2.22 -8.97
C ASP A 134 -10.44 -2.92 -7.61
N LEU A 135 -10.98 -2.25 -6.58
CA LEU A 135 -11.28 -2.88 -5.30
C LEU A 135 -12.25 -4.06 -5.48
N ILE A 136 -13.35 -3.85 -6.21
CA ILE A 136 -14.36 -4.89 -6.46
C ILE A 136 -13.79 -6.02 -7.32
N ARG A 137 -12.99 -5.70 -8.36
CA ARG A 137 -12.31 -6.71 -9.20
C ARG A 137 -11.32 -7.53 -8.38
N ASN A 138 -10.57 -6.90 -7.46
CA ASN A 138 -9.66 -7.62 -6.58
C ASN A 138 -10.40 -8.45 -5.51
N LEU A 139 -11.63 -8.08 -5.15
CA LEU A 139 -12.47 -8.88 -4.24
C LEU A 139 -12.82 -10.26 -4.85
N PHE A 140 -12.99 -10.32 -6.18
CA PHE A 140 -13.29 -11.56 -6.92
C PHE A 140 -12.21 -11.85 -7.97
N PRO A 141 -11.06 -12.43 -7.59
CA PRO A 141 -9.96 -12.69 -8.52
C PRO A 141 -10.32 -13.80 -9.52
N ASP A 142 -9.91 -13.62 -10.78
CA ASP A 142 -10.12 -14.61 -11.86
C ASP A 142 -9.40 -15.95 -11.59
N ASN A 143 -8.28 -15.92 -10.85
CA ASN A 143 -7.49 -17.09 -10.50
C ASN A 143 -6.81 -16.93 -9.13
N ILE A 144 -6.99 -17.91 -8.24
CA ILE A 144 -6.46 -17.91 -6.86
C ILE A 144 -4.93 -18.00 -6.83
N VAL A 145 -4.33 -18.82 -7.71
CA VAL A 145 -2.87 -18.94 -7.81
C VAL A 145 -2.28 -17.62 -8.30
N GLN A 146 -2.92 -16.98 -9.28
CA GLN A 146 -2.49 -15.67 -9.75
C GLN A 146 -2.64 -14.59 -8.67
N ALA A 147 -3.74 -14.60 -7.93
CA ALA A 147 -3.98 -13.69 -6.80
C ALA A 147 -2.91 -13.80 -5.70
N ALA A 148 -2.21 -14.92 -5.63
CA ALA A 148 -1.13 -15.17 -4.68
C ALA A 148 0.12 -14.31 -4.94
N PHE A 149 0.30 -13.78 -6.16
CA PHE A 149 1.47 -12.96 -6.50
C PHE A 149 1.16 -11.73 -7.36
N GLN A 150 -0.08 -11.57 -7.83
CA GLN A 150 -0.52 -10.41 -8.61
C GLN A 150 -1.83 -9.81 -8.10
N THR A 151 -1.91 -8.49 -8.20
CA THR A 151 -3.13 -7.69 -7.97
C THR A 151 -3.52 -6.93 -9.24
N LEU A 152 -4.81 -6.68 -9.44
CA LEU A 152 -5.31 -5.92 -10.57
C LEU A 152 -5.30 -4.43 -10.25
N GLY A 153 -4.82 -3.61 -11.17
CA GLY A 153 -4.94 -2.16 -11.05
C GLY A 153 -5.12 -1.49 -12.40
N THR A 154 -5.85 -0.39 -12.42
CA THR A 154 -6.04 0.42 -13.62
C THR A 154 -4.87 1.38 -13.75
N LYS A 155 -4.30 1.45 -14.95
CA LYS A 155 -3.30 2.44 -15.33
C LYS A 155 -3.89 3.35 -16.38
N LEU A 156 -3.98 4.64 -16.05
CA LEU A 156 -4.36 5.65 -17.02
C LEU A 156 -3.13 5.98 -17.86
N THR A 157 -3.20 5.63 -19.14
CA THR A 157 -2.20 6.04 -20.11
C THR A 157 -2.73 7.26 -20.85
N VAL A 158 -1.98 8.36 -20.81
CA VAL A 158 -2.33 9.57 -21.54
C VAL A 158 -1.75 9.46 -22.94
N ASN A 159 -2.60 9.20 -23.91
CA ASN A 159 -2.22 9.20 -25.32
C ASN A 159 -2.54 10.57 -25.92
N LYS A 160 -1.49 11.33 -26.25
CA LYS A 160 -1.65 12.61 -26.95
C LYS A 160 -1.67 12.35 -28.45
N THR A 161 -2.85 12.46 -29.06
CA THR A 161 -3.05 12.35 -30.50
C THR A 161 -3.25 13.72 -31.12
N ILE A 162 -2.76 13.92 -32.34
CA ILE A 162 -2.99 15.14 -33.10
C ILE A 162 -4.30 14.96 -33.88
N GLY A 163 -5.27 15.84 -33.63
CA GLY A 163 -6.51 15.92 -34.40
C GLY A 163 -6.42 17.03 -35.46
N ILE A 164 -7.10 16.83 -36.58
CA ILE A 164 -7.25 17.85 -37.63
C ILE A 164 -8.73 18.22 -37.70
N ASP A 165 -9.04 19.51 -37.54
CA ASP A 165 -10.39 20.06 -37.65
C ASP A 165 -10.81 20.24 -39.12
N ALA A 166 -12.10 20.45 -39.35
CA ALA A 166 -12.68 20.71 -40.68
C ALA A 166 -12.05 21.93 -41.41
N ASN A 167 -11.40 22.84 -40.69
CA ASN A 167 -10.69 24.00 -41.22
C ASN A 167 -9.18 23.75 -41.43
N ASN A 168 -8.71 22.50 -41.46
CA ASN A 168 -7.29 22.11 -41.46
C ASN A 168 -6.48 22.65 -40.26
N ALA A 169 -7.14 23.08 -39.19
CA ALA A 169 -6.48 23.47 -37.96
C ALA A 169 -6.04 22.22 -37.18
N THR A 170 -4.78 22.20 -36.76
CA THR A 170 -4.20 21.09 -35.99
C THR A 170 -4.40 21.35 -34.50
N TYR A 171 -5.03 20.44 -33.78
CA TYR A 171 -5.21 20.55 -32.34
C TYR A 171 -4.68 19.32 -31.60
N ASN A 172 -4.23 19.54 -30.37
CA ASN A 172 -3.78 18.47 -29.49
C ASN A 172 -4.99 17.84 -28.80
N ARG A 173 -5.28 16.57 -29.08
CA ARG A 173 -6.30 15.78 -28.36
C ARG A 173 -5.60 14.87 -27.36
N THR A 174 -5.90 15.04 -26.07
CA THR A 174 -5.49 14.09 -25.04
C THR A 174 -6.59 13.05 -24.85
N ILE A 175 -6.26 11.78 -25.07
CA ILE A 175 -7.15 10.65 -24.84
C ILE A 175 -6.63 9.91 -23.60
N TYR A 176 -7.48 9.78 -22.60
CA TYR A 176 -7.20 8.95 -21.42
C TYR A 176 -7.65 7.53 -21.74
N ASP A 177 -6.69 6.62 -21.82
CA ASP A 177 -6.95 5.19 -22.05
C ASP A 177 -6.73 4.44 -20.73
N ALA A 178 -7.81 3.89 -20.18
CA ALA A 178 -7.79 3.13 -18.93
C ALA A 178 -7.52 1.67 -19.25
N LYS A 179 -6.31 1.19 -18.95
CA LYS A 179 -5.93 -0.21 -19.16
C LYS A 179 -5.78 -0.94 -17.84
N LEU A 180 -6.33 -2.14 -17.79
CA LEU A 180 -6.11 -3.09 -16.70
C LEU A 180 -4.66 -3.61 -16.79
N GLU A 181 -3.90 -3.45 -15.73
CA GLU A 181 -2.53 -3.93 -15.60
C GLU A 181 -2.42 -4.82 -14.36
N LYS A 182 -1.71 -5.94 -14.50
CA LYS A 182 -1.37 -6.82 -13.38
C LYS A 182 -0.15 -6.22 -12.70
N ARG A 183 -0.26 -5.94 -11.40
CA ARG A 183 0.84 -5.42 -10.58
C ARG A 183 1.35 -6.54 -9.67
N ASP A 184 2.67 -6.60 -9.49
CA ASP A 184 3.28 -7.56 -8.58
C ASP A 184 2.87 -7.25 -7.14
N GLY A 185 2.35 -8.26 -6.45
CA GLY A 185 1.83 -8.12 -5.10
C GLY A 185 0.70 -9.10 -4.83
N ILE A 186 0.58 -9.55 -3.59
CA ILE A 186 -0.48 -10.47 -3.17
C ILE A 186 -1.81 -9.72 -3.19
N ASN A 187 -2.81 -10.23 -3.91
CA ASN A 187 -4.20 -9.80 -3.76
C ASN A 187 -4.80 -10.41 -2.49
N VAL A 188 -4.47 -9.81 -1.35
CA VAL A 188 -4.93 -10.27 -0.03
C VAL A 188 -6.45 -10.23 0.07
N LEU A 189 -7.11 -9.20 -0.49
CA LEU A 189 -8.57 -9.05 -0.41
C LEU A 189 -9.31 -10.25 -1.02
N GLY A 190 -8.94 -10.62 -2.25
CA GLY A 190 -9.54 -11.76 -2.94
C GLY A 190 -9.23 -13.09 -2.25
N LEU A 191 -8.00 -13.26 -1.76
CA LEU A 191 -7.59 -14.47 -1.04
C LEU A 191 -8.34 -14.62 0.29
N LEU A 192 -8.54 -13.53 1.03
CA LEU A 192 -9.34 -13.51 2.25
C LEU A 192 -10.78 -13.93 1.97
N LEU A 193 -11.42 -13.33 0.95
CA LEU A 193 -12.80 -13.69 0.60
C LEU A 193 -12.92 -15.17 0.24
N PHE A 194 -12.01 -15.66 -0.61
CA PHE A 194 -11.98 -17.08 -0.98
C PHE A 194 -11.85 -17.99 0.25
N CYS A 195 -10.89 -17.70 1.15
CA CYS A 195 -10.67 -18.50 2.36
C CYS A 195 -11.87 -18.46 3.30
N ILE A 196 -12.57 -17.33 3.40
CA ILE A 196 -13.77 -17.18 4.22
C ILE A 196 -14.90 -18.06 3.67
N LEU A 197 -15.18 -17.96 2.37
CA LEU A 197 -16.21 -18.77 1.72
C LEU A 197 -15.89 -20.26 1.83
N PHE A 198 -14.64 -20.64 1.54
CA PHE A 198 -14.19 -22.02 1.62
C PHE A 198 -14.27 -22.59 3.04
N GLY A 199 -13.83 -21.84 4.06
CA GLY A 199 -13.93 -22.24 5.46
C GLY A 199 -15.38 -22.42 5.93
N ILE A 200 -16.28 -21.52 5.52
CA ILE A 200 -17.72 -21.63 5.85
C ILE A 200 -18.36 -22.84 5.16
N ILE A 201 -17.98 -23.16 3.92
CA ILE A 201 -18.47 -24.35 3.20
C ILE A 201 -18.00 -25.62 3.92
N ILE A 202 -16.72 -25.69 4.34
CA ILE A 202 -16.19 -26.84 5.10
C ILE A 202 -16.90 -27.00 6.43
N SER A 203 -17.23 -25.93 7.15
CA SER A 203 -17.97 -26.00 8.42
C SER A 203 -19.35 -26.67 8.29
N ARG A 204 -19.90 -26.73 7.06
CA ARG A 204 -21.21 -27.33 6.78
C ARG A 204 -21.13 -28.78 6.28
N LEU A 205 -19.94 -29.27 5.94
CA LEU A 205 -19.67 -30.66 5.51
C LEU A 205 -19.44 -31.56 6.72
#